data_AF-A0A059DQI5-F1
#
_entry.id   AF-A0A059DQI5-F1
#
_cell.length_a   1.000
_cell.length_b   1.000
_cell.length_c   1.000
_cell.angle_alpha   90.00
_cell.angle_beta   90.00
_cell.angle_gamma   90.00
#
_symmetry.space_group_name_H-M   'P 1'
#
loop_
_entity.id
_entity.type
_entity.pdbx_description
1 polymer ?
#
loop_
_entity_poly.entity_id
_entity_poly.type
_entity_poly.pdbx_seq_one_letter_code
_entity_poly.pdbx_strand_id
1 'polypeptide(L)'
;MAAEECGGLLDDQGLCTVCVAPQLMIAPGALTAAKVGSAIALPISIANRSAIERPLFVTRLWSREAAGAWREEHLGWERLDAGQARPVTVTASQLTRAGAHNIEILVAVSSRWRWREESYAFSADLRLTVEGDEEKSGPVVTIGGESAGHGNTIYISGQGDKREVLQATTEAIELELVRAEREERRLGLRGLSETLWIPKNTKMVWRGFPKEDTPPDGPILTPDGILAVGRTRSRRSGGPGDVRLLAETPDGGIDEHASRLISRRHFELYIECNRLILRVNGSGGVRINGEAYGTGKEIALRDGDRIEPLVKVDGALALTVRFQVEHGSVAEVTITRVPSLKKGG
;
A
#
# COMPACT_ATOMS: atom_id res chain seq x y z
N MET A 1 6.64 6.66 -5.76
CA MET A 1 7.99 6.52 -5.16
C MET A 1 8.99 7.08 -6.15
N ALA A 2 10.10 7.68 -5.71
CA ALA A 2 11.12 8.15 -6.64
C ALA A 2 11.62 6.98 -7.49
N ALA A 3 11.33 7.04 -8.79
CA ALA A 3 11.92 6.14 -9.76
C ALA A 3 13.46 6.31 -9.76
N GLU A 4 13.96 7.49 -9.37
CA GLU A 4 15.38 7.80 -9.30
C GLU A 4 16.17 6.87 -8.36
N GLU A 5 15.60 6.39 -7.25
CA GLU A 5 16.33 5.54 -6.28
C GLU A 5 16.30 4.05 -6.61
N CYS A 6 15.30 3.61 -7.38
CA CYS A 6 15.06 2.19 -7.68
C CYS A 6 15.02 1.87 -9.18
N GLY A 7 15.39 2.83 -10.03
CA GLY A 7 15.27 2.77 -11.49
C GLY A 7 13.82 2.79 -12.01
N GLY A 8 12.82 2.96 -11.14
CA GLY A 8 11.41 2.84 -11.51
C GLY A 8 11.01 1.43 -11.93
N LEU A 9 11.80 0.42 -11.55
CA LEU A 9 11.52 -0.99 -11.82
C LEU A 9 10.36 -1.43 -10.94
N LEU A 10 9.16 -1.30 -11.49
CA LEU A 10 7.95 -1.88 -10.96
C LEU A 10 7.71 -3.20 -11.69
N ASP A 11 7.28 -4.23 -10.97
CA ASP A 11 6.74 -5.42 -11.59
C ASP A 11 5.38 -5.14 -12.27
N ASP A 12 4.85 -6.14 -12.97
CA ASP A 12 3.54 -6.05 -13.65
C ASP A 12 2.39 -5.69 -12.70
N GLN A 13 2.58 -5.86 -11.39
CA GLN A 13 1.61 -5.58 -10.35
C GLN A 13 1.81 -4.19 -9.71
N GLY A 14 2.86 -3.45 -10.09
CA GLY A 14 3.16 -2.11 -9.59
C GLY A 14 3.91 -2.06 -8.26
N LEU A 15 4.49 -3.19 -7.82
CA LEU A 15 5.38 -3.29 -6.66
C LEU A 15 6.81 -3.03 -7.09
N CYS A 16 7.55 -2.25 -6.30
CA CYS A 16 9.00 -2.11 -6.48
C CYS A 16 9.70 -3.16 -5.63
N THR A 17 10.19 -4.22 -6.28
CA THR A 17 10.89 -5.34 -5.61
C THR A 17 12.20 -4.93 -4.94
N VAL A 18 12.78 -3.79 -5.34
CA VAL A 18 13.98 -3.22 -4.71
C VAL A 18 13.65 -2.48 -3.41
N CYS A 19 12.56 -1.70 -3.40
CA CYS A 19 12.17 -0.89 -2.24
C CYS A 19 11.37 -1.69 -1.19
N VAL A 20 10.69 -2.75 -1.62
CA VAL A 20 9.75 -3.52 -0.79
C VAL A 20 10.07 -5.00 -0.97
N ALA A 21 10.93 -5.50 -0.08
CA ALA A 21 11.36 -6.89 -0.04
C ALA A 21 11.21 -7.46 1.37
N PRO A 22 9.98 -7.61 1.88
CA PRO A 22 9.76 -8.32 3.13
C PRO A 22 10.11 -9.80 2.94
N GLN A 23 10.64 -10.40 3.99
CA GLN A 23 10.89 -11.84 4.06
C GLN A 23 10.29 -12.37 5.36
N LEU A 24 9.71 -13.56 5.31
CA LEU A 24 9.19 -14.25 6.46
C LEU A 24 9.99 -15.53 6.69
N MET A 25 10.47 -15.74 7.91
CA MET A 25 11.21 -16.95 8.28
C MET A 25 10.68 -17.53 9.58
N ILE A 26 10.57 -18.84 9.65
CA ILE A 26 10.35 -19.57 10.90
C ILE A 26 11.69 -19.71 11.61
N ALA A 27 11.73 -19.35 12.89
CA ALA A 27 12.97 -19.45 13.66
C ALA A 27 13.43 -20.91 13.80
N PRO A 28 14.75 -21.18 13.84
CA PRO A 28 15.27 -22.50 14.18
C PRO A 28 14.74 -22.97 15.53
N GLY A 29 14.45 -24.26 15.66
CA GLY A 29 13.86 -24.84 16.87
C GLY A 29 12.35 -24.65 17.00
N ALA A 30 11.68 -24.06 16.00
CA ALA A 30 10.23 -24.03 15.95
C ALA A 30 9.67 -25.44 15.73
N LEU A 31 8.61 -25.77 16.46
CA LEU A 31 7.90 -27.03 16.29
C LEU A 31 7.02 -26.95 15.04
N THR A 32 7.22 -27.86 14.10
CA THR A 32 6.39 -27.96 12.87
C THR A 32 5.34 -29.08 12.94
N ALA A 33 5.32 -29.82 14.05
CA ALA A 33 4.36 -30.86 14.35
C ALA A 33 3.66 -30.62 15.70
N ALA A 34 2.39 -31.00 15.79
CA ALA A 34 1.59 -30.90 17.01
C ALA A 34 0.63 -32.07 17.19
N LYS A 35 0.14 -32.26 18.41
CA LYS A 35 -0.91 -33.22 18.73
C LYS A 35 -2.30 -32.61 18.63
N VAL A 36 -3.31 -33.44 18.41
CA VAL A 36 -4.71 -33.01 18.46
C VAL A 36 -5.03 -32.38 19.83
N GLY A 37 -5.72 -31.25 19.81
CA GLY A 37 -6.13 -30.50 21.01
C GLY A 37 -5.10 -29.53 21.58
N SER A 38 -3.89 -29.47 21.02
CA SER A 38 -2.88 -28.48 21.44
C SER A 38 -3.05 -27.14 20.72
N ALA A 39 -2.50 -26.10 21.34
CA ALA A 39 -2.26 -24.80 20.71
C ALA A 39 -0.76 -24.64 20.48
N ILE A 40 -0.36 -24.02 19.37
CA ILE A 40 1.05 -23.80 19.02
C ILE A 40 1.32 -22.30 18.95
N ALA A 41 2.40 -21.85 19.57
CA ALA A 41 2.95 -20.53 19.31
C ALA A 41 4.17 -20.69 18.39
N LEU A 42 4.07 -20.21 17.16
CA LEU A 42 5.12 -20.29 16.15
C LEU A 42 5.99 -19.03 16.23
N PRO A 43 7.28 -19.14 16.62
CA PRO A 43 8.20 -18.02 16.52
C PRO A 43 8.59 -17.81 15.06
N ILE A 44 8.15 -16.70 14.50
CA ILE A 44 8.51 -16.26 13.16
C ILE A 44 9.33 -14.97 13.25
N SER A 45 10.04 -14.65 12.18
CA SER A 45 10.77 -13.40 12.04
C SER A 45 10.43 -12.77 10.71
N ILE A 46 10.20 -11.46 10.74
CA ILE A 46 10.00 -10.64 9.55
C ILE A 46 11.31 -9.88 9.32
N ALA A 47 11.87 -9.99 8.12
CA ALA A 47 13.08 -9.30 7.73
C ALA A 47 12.82 -8.34 6.56
N ASN A 48 13.59 -7.26 6.50
CA ASN A 48 13.58 -6.32 5.38
C ASN A 48 14.86 -6.50 4.55
N ARG A 49 14.72 -7.11 3.36
CA ARG A 49 15.84 -7.36 2.44
C ARG A 49 16.00 -6.28 1.36
N SER A 50 15.41 -5.10 1.55
CA SER A 50 15.56 -3.97 0.63
C SER A 50 17.04 -3.63 0.41
N ALA A 51 17.48 -3.55 -0.85
CA ALA A 51 18.86 -3.23 -1.21
C ALA A 51 19.21 -1.74 -1.10
N ILE A 52 18.21 -0.86 -0.98
CA ILE A 52 18.36 0.61 -1.01
C ILE A 52 18.24 1.27 0.38
N GLU A 53 18.57 0.54 1.44
CA GLU A 53 18.55 1.01 2.84
C GLU A 53 17.21 1.59 3.33
N ARG A 54 16.12 1.33 2.61
CA ARG A 54 14.81 1.89 2.92
C ARG A 54 14.12 1.10 4.05
N PRO A 55 13.59 1.77 5.08
CA PRO A 55 12.81 1.10 6.11
C PRO A 55 11.46 0.64 5.57
N LEU A 56 11.01 -0.51 6.07
CA LEU A 56 9.64 -0.98 5.96
C LEU A 56 8.91 -0.73 7.28
N PHE A 57 7.63 -0.43 7.17
CA PHE A 57 6.73 -0.28 8.30
C PHE A 57 5.74 -1.44 8.27
N VAL A 58 5.91 -2.42 9.15
CA VAL A 58 4.97 -3.54 9.33
C VAL A 58 3.81 -3.02 10.16
N THR A 59 2.68 -2.75 9.51
CA THR A 59 1.55 -2.06 10.14
C THR A 59 0.58 -3.03 10.80
N ARG A 60 0.45 -4.24 10.25
CA ARG A 60 -0.46 -5.28 10.72
C ARG A 60 0.06 -6.68 10.39
N LEU A 61 -0.32 -7.64 11.22
CA LEU A 61 -0.07 -9.07 11.03
C LEU A 61 -1.36 -9.81 11.37
N TRP A 62 -1.77 -10.74 10.51
CA TRP A 62 -2.89 -11.62 10.77
C TRP A 62 -2.50 -13.07 10.53
N SER A 63 -3.21 -13.97 11.19
CA SER A 63 -3.14 -15.40 10.96
C SER A 63 -4.55 -15.98 10.82
N ARG A 64 -4.69 -17.07 10.08
CA ARG A 64 -5.89 -17.91 10.12
C ARG A 64 -5.54 -19.36 9.90
N GLU A 65 -6.36 -20.23 10.47
CA GLU A 65 -6.30 -21.67 10.22
C GLU A 65 -7.36 -22.04 9.18
N ALA A 66 -6.93 -22.69 8.10
CA ALA A 66 -7.81 -23.09 7.00
C ALA A 66 -8.75 -21.95 6.55
N ALA A 67 -10.04 -22.24 6.31
CA ALA A 67 -11.05 -21.25 5.92
C ALA A 67 -11.63 -20.44 7.11
N GLY A 68 -10.91 -20.38 8.23
CA GLY A 68 -11.31 -19.62 9.41
C GLY A 68 -11.27 -18.10 9.23
N ALA A 69 -11.73 -17.38 10.24
CA ALA A 69 -11.63 -15.93 10.29
C ALA A 69 -10.19 -15.48 10.55
N TRP A 70 -9.79 -14.35 9.94
CA TRP A 70 -8.51 -13.70 10.24
C TRP A 70 -8.47 -13.22 11.69
N ARG A 71 -7.42 -13.61 12.41
CA ARG A 71 -7.09 -13.09 13.74
C ARG A 71 -5.91 -12.15 13.62
N GLU A 72 -6.04 -10.95 14.16
CA GLU A 72 -4.93 -10.01 14.25
C GLU A 72 -3.95 -10.45 15.33
N GLU A 73 -2.67 -10.51 14.98
CA GLU A 73 -1.59 -10.86 15.88
C GLU A 73 -0.92 -9.59 16.42
N HIS A 74 -0.46 -9.64 17.67
CA HIS A 74 0.15 -8.46 18.29
C HIS A 74 1.55 -8.18 17.75
N LEU A 75 1.74 -6.98 17.21
CA LEU A 75 3.04 -6.44 16.84
C LEU A 75 3.52 -5.48 17.93
N GLY A 76 4.63 -5.83 18.59
CA GLY A 76 5.29 -4.95 19.57
C GLY A 76 6.16 -3.86 18.94
N TRP A 77 6.18 -3.77 17.61
CA TRP A 77 7.02 -2.87 16.83
C TRP A 77 6.41 -2.62 15.44
N GLU A 78 6.73 -1.49 14.82
CA GLU A 78 6.23 -1.13 13.47
C GLU A 78 7.38 -1.00 12.47
N ARG A 79 8.52 -0.44 12.86
CA ARG A 79 9.61 -0.11 11.94
C ARG A 79 10.65 -1.22 11.83
N LEU A 80 11.06 -1.53 10.60
CA LEU A 80 12.10 -2.49 10.25
C LEU A 80 13.07 -1.87 9.24
N ASP A 81 14.28 -1.49 9.69
CA ASP A 81 15.29 -0.94 8.78
C ASP A 81 15.83 -2.03 7.85
N ALA A 82 16.46 -1.63 6.73
CA ALA A 82 17.03 -2.58 5.78
C ALA A 82 18.11 -3.45 6.44
N GLY A 83 18.11 -4.73 6.09
CA GLY A 83 18.99 -5.76 6.67
C GLY A 83 18.60 -6.21 8.07
N GLN A 84 17.62 -5.58 8.73
CA GLN A 84 17.13 -6.02 10.04
C GLN A 84 16.10 -7.14 9.90
N ALA A 85 16.08 -8.01 10.91
CA ALA A 85 15.03 -8.98 11.17
C ALA A 85 14.50 -8.79 12.59
N ARG A 86 13.19 -8.94 12.78
CA ARG A 86 12.56 -8.85 14.09
C ARG A 86 11.61 -10.02 14.34
N PRO A 87 11.62 -10.60 15.56
CA PRO A 87 10.75 -11.70 15.90
C PRO A 87 9.31 -11.23 16.09
N VAL A 88 8.37 -12.09 15.73
CA VAL A 88 6.94 -12.00 16.04
C VAL A 88 6.44 -13.42 16.32
N THR A 89 5.26 -13.53 16.94
CA THR A 89 4.68 -14.82 17.28
C THR A 89 3.32 -14.94 16.61
N VAL A 90 3.10 -16.05 15.91
CA VAL A 90 1.80 -16.42 15.35
C VAL A 90 1.26 -17.56 16.17
N THR A 91 0.01 -17.44 16.62
CA THR A 91 -0.62 -18.52 17.39
C THR A 91 -1.44 -19.41 16.47
N ALA A 92 -1.49 -20.69 16.74
CA ALA A 92 -2.46 -21.63 16.19
C ALA A 92 -3.35 -22.09 17.35
N SER A 93 -4.65 -21.83 17.20
CA SER A 93 -5.72 -22.27 18.09
C SER A 93 -5.87 -23.79 18.04
N GLN A 94 -6.65 -24.35 18.98
CA GLN A 94 -6.79 -25.80 19.18
C GLN A 94 -6.97 -26.58 17.87
N LEU A 95 -5.94 -27.35 17.52
CA LEU A 95 -5.93 -28.19 16.33
C LEU A 95 -6.82 -29.42 16.58
N THR A 96 -8.08 -29.35 16.15
CA THR A 96 -9.12 -30.33 16.53
C THR A 96 -9.09 -31.65 15.74
N ARG A 97 -8.27 -31.75 14.69
CA ARG A 97 -8.21 -32.92 13.80
C ARG A 97 -6.76 -33.32 13.53
N ALA A 98 -6.52 -34.61 13.37
CA ALA A 98 -5.25 -35.11 12.85
C ALA A 98 -5.13 -34.83 11.35
N GLY A 99 -3.90 -34.75 10.84
CA GLY A 99 -3.58 -34.52 9.43
C GLY A 99 -2.88 -33.20 9.16
N ALA A 100 -2.79 -32.82 7.89
CA ALA A 100 -2.15 -31.57 7.49
C ALA A 100 -3.07 -30.37 7.74
N HIS A 101 -2.55 -29.36 8.43
CA HIS A 101 -3.19 -28.07 8.66
C HIS A 101 -2.43 -26.98 7.92
N ASN A 102 -3.16 -26.03 7.34
CA ASN A 102 -2.58 -24.85 6.74
C ASN A 102 -2.86 -23.65 7.62
N ILE A 103 -1.79 -22.97 8.03
CA ILE A 103 -1.86 -21.66 8.65
C ILE A 103 -1.48 -20.65 7.59
N GLU A 104 -2.41 -19.76 7.29
CA GLU A 104 -2.15 -18.63 6.41
C GLU A 104 -1.75 -17.43 7.26
N ILE A 105 -0.64 -16.81 6.89
CA ILE A 105 -0.10 -15.62 7.54
C ILE A 105 -0.23 -14.47 6.55
N LEU A 106 -0.81 -13.36 6.98
CA LEU A 106 -0.94 -12.14 6.18
C LEU A 106 -0.20 -10.99 6.87
N VAL A 107 0.72 -10.36 6.15
CA VAL A 107 1.52 -9.23 6.65
C VAL A 107 1.20 -7.99 5.83
N ALA A 108 0.75 -6.91 6.47
CA ALA A 108 0.67 -5.61 5.82
C ALA A 108 1.95 -4.81 6.06
N VAL A 109 2.54 -4.30 4.99
CA VAL A 109 3.76 -3.49 5.02
C VAL A 109 3.57 -2.20 4.25
N SER A 110 4.13 -1.12 4.77
CA SER A 110 4.17 0.19 4.12
C SER A 110 5.61 0.61 3.86
N SER A 111 5.84 1.20 2.68
CA SER A 111 7.09 1.90 2.35
C SER A 111 6.79 3.39 2.23
N ARG A 112 7.51 4.20 3.02
CA ARG A 112 7.31 5.65 3.08
C ARG A 112 8.43 6.37 2.34
N TRP A 113 8.08 7.41 1.59
CA TRP A 113 9.04 8.31 0.93
C TRP A 113 8.54 9.73 0.90
N ARG A 114 9.26 10.62 1.59
CA ARG A 114 8.82 11.99 1.86
C ARG A 114 7.45 11.95 2.55
N TRP A 115 6.41 12.43 1.88
CA TRP A 115 5.03 12.41 2.36
C TRP A 115 4.19 11.26 1.80
N ARG A 116 4.74 10.47 0.87
CA ARG A 116 4.03 9.38 0.20
C ARG A 116 4.18 8.08 0.96
N GLU A 117 3.15 7.26 0.91
CA GLU A 117 3.13 5.92 1.50
C GLU A 117 2.57 4.91 0.50
N GLU A 118 3.33 3.85 0.21
CA GLU A 118 2.84 2.70 -0.55
C GLU A 118 2.67 1.50 0.39
N SER A 119 1.43 1.07 0.57
CA SER A 119 1.07 -0.09 1.37
C SER A 119 0.84 -1.32 0.50
N TYR A 120 1.22 -2.48 1.03
CA TYR A 120 1.10 -3.79 0.41
C TYR A 120 0.70 -4.82 1.46
N ALA A 121 0.14 -5.94 1.01
CA ALA A 121 -0.11 -7.09 1.84
C ALA A 121 0.50 -8.33 1.20
N PHE A 122 1.14 -9.16 2.01
CA PHE A 122 1.79 -10.38 1.59
C PHE A 122 1.24 -11.56 2.38
N SER A 123 0.91 -12.64 1.69
CA SER A 123 0.47 -13.90 2.28
C SER A 123 1.58 -14.94 2.21
N ALA A 124 1.70 -15.74 3.26
CA ALA A 124 2.51 -16.94 3.28
C ALA A 124 1.68 -18.10 3.84
N ASP A 125 1.90 -19.29 3.28
CA ASP A 125 1.29 -20.53 3.73
C ASP A 125 2.30 -21.33 4.54
N LEU A 126 1.89 -21.74 5.75
CA LEU A 126 2.63 -22.67 6.57
C LEU A 126 1.84 -23.96 6.75
N ARG A 127 2.41 -25.07 6.28
CA ARG A 127 1.87 -26.41 6.49
C ARG A 127 2.41 -26.99 7.78
N LEU A 128 1.51 -27.37 8.66
CA LEU A 128 1.80 -28.11 9.89
C LEU A 128 1.21 -29.50 9.80
N THR A 129 1.93 -30.50 10.31
CA THR A 129 1.40 -31.86 10.42
C THR A 129 0.93 -32.09 11.85
N VAL A 130 -0.35 -32.46 12.01
CA VAL A 130 -0.94 -32.78 13.31
C VAL A 130 -1.09 -34.28 13.43
N GLU A 131 -0.42 -34.86 14.41
CA GLU A 131 -0.49 -36.28 14.70
C GLU A 131 -1.80 -36.59 15.43
N GLY A 132 -2.46 -37.69 15.04
CA GLY A 132 -3.67 -38.16 15.72
C GLY A 132 -3.36 -38.83 17.05
N ASP A 133 -4.31 -38.79 17.98
CA ASP A 133 -4.19 -39.50 19.25
C ASP A 133 -4.13 -41.02 19.02
N GLU A 134 -3.02 -41.64 19.39
CA GLU A 134 -3.09 -42.91 20.13
C GLU A 134 -3.38 -42.59 21.61
N GLU A 135 -4.20 -43.42 22.25
CA GLU A 135 -4.93 -43.22 23.51
C GLU A 135 -4.49 -42.13 24.53
N LYS A 136 -5.50 -41.33 24.92
CA LYS A 136 -5.61 -40.32 25.99
C LYS A 136 -4.55 -40.34 27.11
N SER A 137 -3.85 -39.20 27.29
CA SER A 137 -3.25 -38.78 28.58
C SER A 137 -3.07 -37.25 28.67
N GLY A 138 -3.30 -36.67 29.86
CA GLY A 138 -3.43 -35.21 30.17
C GLY A 138 -2.12 -34.38 30.19
N PRO A 139 -2.16 -33.04 30.44
CA PRO A 139 -1.21 -32.01 29.94
C PRO A 139 0.19 -31.90 30.60
N VAL A 140 1.17 -31.38 29.83
CA VAL A 140 2.60 -31.04 30.08
C VAL A 140 2.94 -29.76 29.37
N VAL A 141 3.83 -28.98 29.97
CA VAL A 141 4.46 -27.84 29.32
C VAL A 141 5.91 -28.21 29.02
N THR A 142 6.29 -28.30 27.74
CA THR A 142 7.68 -28.48 27.33
C THR A 142 8.22 -27.12 26.89
N ILE A 143 9.16 -26.59 27.66
CA ILE A 143 9.92 -25.39 27.32
C ILE A 143 11.18 -25.85 26.59
N GLY A 144 11.18 -25.75 25.26
CA GLY A 144 12.39 -25.96 24.47
C GLY A 144 13.32 -24.76 24.64
N GLY A 145 14.41 -24.92 25.39
CA GLY A 145 15.38 -23.86 25.62
C GLY A 145 16.80 -24.42 25.68
N GLU A 146 17.53 -24.27 24.58
CA GLU A 146 18.99 -24.14 24.58
C GLU A 146 19.43 -23.39 23.31
N SER A 147 19.04 -22.12 23.22
CA SER A 147 19.69 -21.13 22.36
C SER A 147 19.45 -19.76 22.97
N ALA A 148 20.49 -19.22 23.59
CA ALA A 148 20.46 -17.93 24.25
C ALA A 148 20.13 -16.81 23.24
N GLY A 149 18.97 -16.16 23.40
CA GLY A 149 18.71 -14.82 22.87
C GLY A 149 17.46 -14.60 22.02
N HIS A 150 16.74 -15.64 21.57
CA HIS A 150 15.57 -15.50 20.70
C HIS A 150 14.38 -16.32 21.22
N GLY A 151 13.17 -15.73 21.16
CA GLY A 151 11.97 -16.15 21.90
C GLY A 151 11.66 -17.66 21.86
N ASN A 152 11.29 -18.20 23.03
CA ASN A 152 11.03 -19.61 23.23
C ASN A 152 9.71 -20.05 22.58
N THR A 153 9.73 -21.19 21.88
CA THR A 153 8.50 -21.92 21.52
C THR A 153 7.90 -22.53 22.78
N ILE A 154 6.66 -22.16 23.12
CA ILE A 154 5.92 -22.78 24.24
C ILE A 154 5.04 -23.89 23.65
N TYR A 155 5.35 -25.13 24.04
CA TYR A 155 4.56 -26.31 23.69
C TYR A 155 3.79 -26.78 24.91
N ILE A 156 2.47 -26.90 24.79
CA ILE A 156 1.61 -27.50 25.82
C ILE A 156 1.03 -28.79 25.22
N SER A 157 1.50 -29.95 25.68
CA SER A 157 1.09 -31.28 25.20
C SER A 157 0.82 -32.25 26.33
N GLY A 158 -0.03 -33.25 26.16
CA GLY A 158 -0.20 -34.32 27.15
C GLY A 158 1.08 -35.12 27.49
N GLN A 159 1.24 -35.58 28.75
CA GLN A 159 2.43 -36.29 29.27
C GLN A 159 2.24 -37.78 29.15
N GLY A 160 3.37 -38.43 28.89
CA GLY A 160 3.54 -39.84 29.13
C GLY A 160 3.45 -40.65 27.87
N ASP A 161 4.32 -40.38 26.90
CA ASP A 161 5.04 -41.48 26.26
C ASP A 161 6.38 -41.00 25.71
N LYS A 162 7.23 -41.97 25.36
CA LYS A 162 8.64 -41.85 24.94
C LYS A 162 8.94 -40.59 24.11
N ARG A 163 10.17 -40.08 24.25
CA ARG A 163 10.81 -39.08 23.38
C ARG A 163 10.70 -39.52 21.90
N GLU A 164 9.56 -39.36 21.27
CA GLU A 164 9.50 -39.12 19.85
C GLU A 164 9.85 -37.66 19.66
N VAL A 165 10.96 -37.46 18.97
CA VAL A 165 11.52 -36.16 18.66
C VAL A 165 10.47 -35.45 17.83
N LEU A 166 9.68 -34.58 18.46
CA LEU A 166 8.88 -33.59 17.74
C LEU A 166 9.81 -32.97 16.70
N GLN A 167 9.41 -32.98 15.43
CA GLN A 167 10.22 -32.41 14.36
C GLN A 167 10.33 -30.90 14.55
N ALA A 168 11.37 -30.51 15.29
CA ALA A 168 11.84 -29.15 15.39
C ALA A 168 12.68 -28.86 14.15
N THR A 169 12.52 -27.67 13.61
CA THR A 169 13.33 -27.22 12.48
C THR A 169 14.78 -27.05 12.95
N THR A 170 15.72 -27.75 12.33
CA THR A 170 17.16 -27.57 12.60
C THR A 170 17.68 -26.26 12.01
N GLU A 171 17.02 -25.76 10.96
CA GLU A 171 17.37 -24.54 10.25
C GLU A 171 16.16 -23.61 10.13
N ALA A 172 16.40 -22.32 9.87
CA ALA A 172 15.32 -21.38 9.63
C ALA A 172 14.61 -21.76 8.32
N ILE A 173 13.28 -21.90 8.36
CA ILE A 173 12.49 -22.17 7.16
C ILE A 173 12.05 -20.82 6.59
N GLU A 174 12.51 -20.51 5.38
CA GLU A 174 11.99 -19.37 4.63
C GLU A 174 10.59 -19.69 4.12
N LEU A 175 9.64 -18.81 4.44
CA LEU A 175 8.29 -18.86 3.91
C LEU A 175 8.20 -17.88 2.73
N GLU A 176 7.79 -18.41 1.57
CA GLU A 176 7.57 -17.59 0.39
C GLU A 176 6.42 -16.62 0.65
N LEU A 177 6.73 -15.31 0.59
CA LEU A 177 5.74 -14.26 0.66
C LEU A 177 5.25 -13.95 -0.75
N VAL A 178 3.98 -14.25 -0.99
CA VAL A 178 3.29 -13.89 -2.25
C VAL A 178 2.44 -12.66 -1.99
N ARG A 179 2.45 -11.71 -2.92
CA ARG A 179 1.62 -10.52 -2.79
C ARG A 179 0.13 -10.85 -2.85
N ALA A 180 -0.62 -10.39 -1.86
CA ALA A 180 -2.03 -10.71 -1.65
C ALA A 180 -2.94 -9.56 -2.11
N GLU A 181 -2.97 -9.25 -3.42
CA GLU A 181 -3.71 -8.08 -3.96
C GLU A 181 -5.20 -8.02 -3.58
N ARG A 182 -5.86 -9.18 -3.50
CA ARG A 182 -7.28 -9.24 -3.09
C ARG A 182 -7.44 -8.78 -1.64
N GLU A 183 -6.54 -9.18 -0.76
CA GLU A 183 -6.53 -8.77 0.64
C GLU A 183 -6.13 -7.30 0.79
N GLU A 184 -5.19 -6.80 -0.03
CA GLU A 184 -4.85 -5.36 -0.09
C GLU A 184 -6.08 -4.49 -0.32
N ARG A 185 -6.94 -4.91 -1.25
CA ARG A 185 -8.17 -4.19 -1.60
C ARG A 185 -9.26 -4.37 -0.53
N ARG A 186 -9.46 -5.59 -0.03
CA ARG A 186 -10.42 -5.91 1.06
C ARG A 186 -10.12 -5.10 2.33
N LEU A 187 -8.84 -4.94 2.66
CA LEU A 187 -8.39 -4.19 3.84
C LEU A 187 -8.35 -2.67 3.60
N GLY A 188 -8.67 -2.19 2.40
CA GLY A 188 -8.61 -0.77 2.05
C GLY A 188 -7.19 -0.19 2.05
N LEU A 189 -6.17 -1.03 1.96
CA LEU A 189 -4.77 -0.61 1.85
C LEU A 189 -4.48 -0.02 0.47
N ARG A 190 -5.10 -0.59 -0.56
CA ARG A 190 -4.95 -0.15 -1.96
C ARG A 190 -6.29 -0.13 -2.69
N GLY A 191 -6.36 0.65 -3.77
CA GLY A 191 -7.55 0.81 -4.60
C GLY A 191 -8.57 1.77 -3.98
N LEU A 192 -9.51 2.22 -4.81
CA LEU A 192 -10.64 3.05 -4.38
C LEU A 192 -11.73 2.22 -3.69
N SER A 193 -11.83 0.94 -4.05
CA SER A 193 -12.70 -0.05 -3.42
C SER A 193 -12.09 -1.45 -3.60
N GLU A 194 -12.81 -2.48 -3.15
CA GLU A 194 -12.44 -3.88 -3.36
C GLU A 194 -12.27 -4.26 -4.84
N THR A 195 -12.96 -3.53 -5.73
CA THR A 195 -13.12 -3.87 -7.15
C THR A 195 -12.64 -2.79 -8.11
N LEU A 196 -12.34 -1.59 -7.61
CA LEU A 196 -11.89 -0.46 -8.41
C LEU A 196 -10.52 0.04 -7.95
N TRP A 197 -9.56 0.09 -8.87
CA TRP A 197 -8.22 0.61 -8.58
C TRP A 197 -7.63 1.35 -9.78
N ILE A 198 -6.64 2.21 -9.51
CA ILE A 198 -5.94 3.02 -10.51
C ILE A 198 -4.49 2.55 -10.61
N PRO A 199 -4.14 1.72 -11.60
CA PRO A 199 -2.76 1.31 -11.87
C PRO A 199 -1.81 2.48 -12.12
N LYS A 200 -0.50 2.31 -11.89
CA LYS A 200 0.49 3.37 -12.16
C LYS A 200 0.68 3.67 -13.66
N ASN A 201 0.37 2.71 -14.53
CA ASN A 201 0.39 2.86 -15.98
C ASN A 201 -0.92 3.44 -16.55
N THR A 202 -1.88 3.84 -15.70
CA THR A 202 -3.10 4.53 -16.14
C THR A 202 -2.76 5.74 -16.98
N LYS A 203 -3.41 5.85 -18.14
CA LYS A 203 -3.20 6.95 -19.07
C LYS A 203 -3.88 8.22 -18.55
N MET A 204 -3.13 9.31 -18.44
CA MET A 204 -3.67 10.64 -18.17
C MET A 204 -3.99 11.34 -19.49
N VAL A 205 -5.21 11.85 -19.63
CA VAL A 205 -5.67 12.59 -20.82
C VAL A 205 -6.12 13.99 -20.44
N TRP A 206 -5.71 14.97 -21.23
CA TRP A 206 -5.98 16.38 -20.97
C TRP A 206 -6.94 16.96 -21.99
N ARG A 207 -8.08 17.49 -21.55
CA ARG A 207 -9.11 18.10 -22.42
C ARG A 207 -9.36 19.55 -22.03
N GLY A 208 -9.54 20.42 -23.02
CA GLY A 208 -9.77 21.85 -22.79
C GLY A 208 -8.51 22.65 -22.38
N PHE A 209 -7.31 22.06 -22.53
CA PHE A 209 -6.05 22.75 -22.30
C PHE A 209 -5.35 23.05 -23.63
N PRO A 210 -4.60 24.17 -23.73
CA PRO A 210 -3.61 24.34 -24.79
C PRO A 210 -2.59 23.20 -24.77
N LYS A 211 -2.18 22.70 -25.95
CA LYS A 211 -1.28 21.52 -26.06
C LYS A 211 0.09 21.78 -25.42
N GLU A 212 0.51 23.03 -25.43
CA GLU A 212 1.76 23.52 -24.87
C GLU A 212 1.71 23.69 -23.35
N ASP A 213 0.53 23.59 -22.73
CA ASP A 213 0.34 23.78 -21.29
C ASP A 213 0.25 22.44 -20.52
N THR A 214 0.17 21.30 -21.21
CA THR A 214 0.09 19.96 -20.59
C THR A 214 1.18 19.03 -21.11
N PRO A 215 1.54 17.96 -20.39
CA PRO A 215 2.31 16.88 -20.99
C PRO A 215 1.48 16.19 -22.10
N PRO A 216 2.13 15.38 -22.97
CA PRO A 216 1.41 14.48 -23.86
C PRO A 216 0.50 13.53 -23.08
N ASP A 217 -0.59 13.08 -23.71
CA ASP A 217 -1.45 12.04 -23.14
C ASP A 217 -0.64 10.76 -22.93
N GLY A 218 -0.77 10.14 -21.76
CA GLY A 218 0.07 9.01 -21.35
C GLY A 218 0.14 8.83 -19.83
N PRO A 219 0.82 7.79 -19.35
CA PRO A 219 1.05 7.60 -17.92
C PRO A 219 1.94 8.72 -17.34
N ILE A 220 1.97 8.82 -16.01
CA ILE A 220 2.85 9.77 -15.31
C ILE A 220 4.28 9.24 -15.36
N LEU A 221 5.11 9.82 -16.23
CA LEU A 221 6.50 9.39 -16.47
C LEU A 221 7.55 10.35 -15.88
N THR A 222 7.15 11.27 -14.99
CA THR A 222 8.13 12.12 -14.32
C THR A 222 9.00 11.27 -13.37
N PRO A 223 10.27 11.64 -13.12
CA PRO A 223 11.17 10.84 -12.28
C PRO A 223 10.66 10.59 -10.85
N ASP A 224 9.87 11.51 -10.31
CA ASP A 224 9.22 11.40 -9.00
C ASP A 224 7.81 10.77 -9.05
N GLY A 225 7.27 10.53 -10.25
CA GLY A 225 5.92 10.02 -10.47
C GLY A 225 4.83 11.00 -10.02
N ILE A 226 5.08 12.31 -10.16
CA ILE A 226 4.20 13.40 -9.75
C ILE A 226 4.04 14.42 -10.89
N LEU A 227 2.80 14.84 -11.13
CA LEU A 227 2.49 15.96 -12.01
C LEU A 227 2.17 17.20 -11.18
N ALA A 228 3.00 18.23 -11.31
CA ALA A 228 2.78 19.50 -10.67
C ALA A 228 1.87 20.41 -11.53
N VAL A 229 0.75 20.84 -10.93
CA VAL A 229 -0.23 21.71 -11.58
C VAL A 229 -0.18 23.10 -10.96
N GLY A 230 -0.09 24.15 -11.79
CA GLY A 230 -0.10 25.53 -11.30
C GLY A 230 0.16 26.57 -12.38
N ARG A 231 0.41 27.82 -11.99
CA ARG A 231 0.60 28.94 -12.93
C ARG A 231 1.86 28.85 -13.79
N THR A 232 2.84 28.06 -13.36
CA THR A 232 4.16 28.00 -14.00
C THR A 232 4.08 27.47 -15.42
N ARG A 233 4.87 28.04 -16.33
CA ARG A 233 5.00 27.57 -17.71
C ARG A 233 5.42 26.09 -17.74
N SER A 234 4.78 25.30 -18.60
CA SER A 234 5.05 23.86 -18.69
C SER A 234 6.43 23.57 -19.30
N ARG A 235 6.95 22.35 -19.13
CA ARG A 235 8.16 21.84 -19.78
C ARG A 235 8.07 21.86 -21.31
N ARG A 236 6.91 21.57 -21.89
CA ARG A 236 6.71 21.64 -23.35
C ARG A 236 6.86 23.06 -23.88
N SER A 237 6.58 24.03 -23.03
CA SER A 237 6.78 25.45 -23.29
C SER A 237 8.14 25.98 -22.79
N GLY A 238 9.08 25.13 -22.40
CA GLY A 238 10.41 25.55 -21.92
C GLY A 238 10.44 26.10 -20.48
N GLY A 239 9.40 25.87 -19.69
CA GLY A 239 9.37 26.17 -18.25
C GLY A 239 9.59 24.93 -17.38
N PRO A 240 9.61 25.08 -16.03
CA PRO A 240 9.86 23.95 -15.13
C PRO A 240 8.61 23.19 -14.67
N GLY A 241 7.39 23.65 -15.00
CA GLY A 241 6.13 23.02 -14.56
C GLY A 241 5.68 21.84 -15.43
N ASP A 242 4.76 21.01 -14.94
CA ASP A 242 4.19 19.90 -15.72
C ASP A 242 2.91 20.33 -16.43
N VAL A 243 1.93 20.84 -15.66
CA VAL A 243 0.65 21.30 -16.15
C VAL A 243 0.46 22.76 -15.78
N ARG A 244 0.35 23.62 -16.79
CA ARG A 244 0.06 25.03 -16.61
C ARG A 244 -1.44 25.24 -16.47
N LEU A 245 -1.79 26.06 -15.50
CA LEU A 245 -3.16 26.40 -15.17
C LEU A 245 -3.29 27.91 -15.05
N LEU A 246 -4.15 28.49 -15.89
CA LEU A 246 -4.50 29.90 -15.88
C LEU A 246 -6.03 30.03 -15.77
N ALA A 247 -6.50 31.13 -15.20
CA ALA A 247 -7.91 31.47 -15.23
C ALA A 247 -8.24 32.16 -16.56
N GLU A 248 -9.46 31.92 -17.06
CA GLU A 248 -9.96 32.54 -18.29
C GLU A 248 -11.15 33.46 -18.00
N THR A 249 -11.18 34.59 -18.67
CA THR A 249 -12.35 35.45 -18.72
C THR A 249 -13.48 34.75 -19.48
N PRO A 250 -14.74 35.16 -19.30
CA PRO A 250 -15.87 34.54 -20.01
C PRO A 250 -15.82 34.67 -21.55
N ASP A 251 -14.96 35.56 -22.06
CA ASP A 251 -14.72 35.76 -23.48
C ASP A 251 -13.53 34.94 -24.01
N GLY A 252 -12.95 34.06 -23.17
CA GLY A 252 -11.85 33.16 -23.53
C GLY A 252 -10.44 33.78 -23.45
N GLY A 253 -10.33 35.02 -22.98
CA GLY A 253 -9.04 35.66 -22.70
C GLY A 253 -8.44 35.19 -21.38
N ILE A 254 -7.14 35.41 -21.15
CA ILE A 254 -6.52 35.10 -19.86
C ILE A 254 -6.93 36.14 -18.83
N ASP A 255 -7.49 35.72 -17.70
CA ASP A 255 -7.69 36.58 -16.52
C ASP A 255 -6.39 36.63 -15.72
N GLU A 256 -5.62 37.70 -15.89
CA GLU A 256 -4.35 37.87 -15.18
C GLU A 256 -4.51 37.94 -13.66
N HIS A 257 -5.58 38.58 -13.17
CA HIS A 257 -5.77 38.78 -11.74
C HIS A 257 -6.09 37.45 -11.05
N ALA A 258 -7.06 36.71 -11.57
CA ALA A 258 -7.40 35.38 -11.06
C ALA A 258 -6.24 34.39 -11.26
N SER A 259 -5.52 34.47 -12.38
CA SER A 259 -4.34 33.63 -12.62
C SER A 259 -3.21 33.86 -11.61
N ARG A 260 -3.01 35.10 -11.13
CA ARG A 260 -1.99 35.40 -10.09
C ARG A 260 -2.30 34.75 -8.74
N LEU A 261 -3.57 34.46 -8.45
CA LEU A 261 -4.00 33.74 -7.25
C LEU A 261 -3.62 32.25 -7.30
N ILE A 262 -3.44 31.70 -8.51
CA ILE A 262 -2.91 30.35 -8.70
C ILE A 262 -1.40 30.37 -8.40
N SER A 263 -1.01 29.56 -7.43
CA SER A 263 0.40 29.40 -7.06
C SER A 263 1.19 28.80 -8.23
N ARG A 264 2.50 29.09 -8.28
CA ARG A 264 3.41 28.51 -9.29
C ARG A 264 3.30 26.98 -9.36
N ARG A 265 3.17 26.35 -8.19
CA ARG A 265 2.93 24.92 -7.99
C ARG A 265 1.79 24.79 -6.99
N HIS A 266 0.58 24.67 -7.50
CA HIS A 266 -0.64 24.90 -6.74
C HIS A 266 -1.19 23.62 -6.14
N PHE A 267 -1.19 22.52 -6.89
CA PHE A 267 -1.40 21.18 -6.36
C PHE A 267 -0.58 20.17 -7.17
N GLU A 268 -0.49 18.96 -6.67
CA GLU A 268 0.15 17.83 -7.33
C GLU A 268 -0.87 16.72 -7.57
N LEU A 269 -0.67 15.98 -8.65
CA LEU A 269 -1.38 14.75 -8.94
C LEU A 269 -0.38 13.60 -9.00
N TYR A 270 -0.67 12.49 -8.33
CA TYR A 270 0.14 11.28 -8.39
C TYR A 270 -0.70 10.05 -8.07
N ILE A 271 -0.18 8.89 -8.42
CA ILE A 271 -0.81 7.60 -8.08
C ILE A 271 -0.08 7.00 -6.88
N GLU A 272 -0.83 6.70 -5.83
CA GLU A 272 -0.35 6.11 -4.58
C GLU A 272 -1.34 5.05 -4.11
N CYS A 273 -0.88 3.88 -3.69
CA CYS A 273 -1.76 2.80 -3.24
C CYS A 273 -2.87 2.48 -4.25
N ASN A 274 -2.58 2.59 -5.54
CA ASN A 274 -3.54 2.47 -6.64
C ASN A 274 -4.75 3.43 -6.55
N ARG A 275 -4.52 4.66 -6.07
CA ARG A 275 -5.48 5.77 -6.02
C ARG A 275 -4.85 6.99 -6.68
N LEU A 276 -5.65 7.76 -7.38
CA LEU A 276 -5.24 9.07 -7.88
C LEU A 276 -5.36 10.07 -6.73
N ILE A 277 -4.23 10.57 -6.25
CA ILE A 277 -4.17 11.51 -5.14
C ILE A 277 -3.93 12.92 -5.68
N LEU A 278 -4.70 13.87 -5.15
CA LEU A 278 -4.44 15.30 -5.24
C LEU A 278 -3.84 15.78 -3.92
N ARG A 279 -2.66 16.40 -3.98
CA ARG A 279 -2.04 17.06 -2.82
C ARG A 279 -2.00 18.57 -3.02
N VAL A 280 -2.59 19.31 -2.08
CA VAL A 280 -2.63 20.78 -2.13
C VAL A 280 -1.29 21.35 -1.67
N ASN A 281 -0.67 22.20 -2.49
CA ASN A 281 0.61 22.86 -2.16
C ASN A 281 0.49 24.39 -2.08
N GLY A 282 -0.45 24.97 -2.81
CA GLY A 282 -0.66 26.39 -2.87
C GLY A 282 -1.37 26.92 -1.63
N SER A 283 -1.06 28.17 -1.26
CA SER A 283 -1.73 28.88 -0.17
C SER A 283 -3.17 29.28 -0.49
N GLY A 284 -3.55 29.26 -1.78
CA GLY A 284 -4.92 29.54 -2.22
C GLY A 284 -5.94 28.43 -1.90
N GLY A 285 -5.46 27.24 -1.52
CA GLY A 285 -6.29 26.06 -1.31
C GLY A 285 -6.92 25.53 -2.60
N VAL A 286 -7.60 24.40 -2.50
CA VAL A 286 -8.38 23.80 -3.59
C VAL A 286 -9.74 23.39 -3.05
N ARG A 287 -10.80 23.58 -3.81
CA ARG A 287 -12.12 23.05 -3.47
C ARG A 287 -12.42 21.81 -4.32
N ILE A 288 -12.90 20.73 -3.71
CA ILE A 288 -13.33 19.51 -4.43
C ILE A 288 -14.77 19.23 -4.04
N ASN A 289 -15.67 19.16 -5.03
CA ASN A 289 -17.10 18.91 -4.83
C ASN A 289 -17.77 19.83 -3.77
N GLY A 290 -17.31 21.08 -3.65
CA GLY A 290 -17.83 22.04 -2.69
C GLY A 290 -17.04 22.16 -1.38
N GLU A 291 -16.20 21.17 -1.04
CA GLU A 291 -15.39 21.17 0.19
C GLU A 291 -14.01 21.77 -0.05
N ALA A 292 -13.57 22.69 0.83
CA ALA A 292 -12.31 23.40 0.68
C ALA A 292 -11.17 22.74 1.48
N TYR A 293 -10.04 22.52 0.81
CA TYR A 293 -8.83 21.92 1.36
C TYR A 293 -7.65 22.90 1.32
N GLY A 294 -6.94 22.99 2.45
CA GLY A 294 -5.74 23.82 2.60
C GLY A 294 -4.45 23.09 2.23
N THR A 295 -3.34 23.81 2.28
CA THR A 295 -1.99 23.30 2.00
C THR A 295 -1.64 22.06 2.83
N GLY A 296 -1.00 21.08 2.20
CA GLY A 296 -0.58 19.82 2.81
C GLY A 296 -1.66 18.74 2.87
N LYS A 297 -2.91 19.05 2.50
CA LYS A 297 -3.98 18.05 2.45
C LYS A 297 -3.86 17.17 1.21
N GLU A 298 -4.11 15.89 1.41
CA GLU A 298 -4.13 14.85 0.40
C GLU A 298 -5.54 14.29 0.27
N ILE A 299 -6.01 14.17 -0.96
CA ILE A 299 -7.37 13.77 -1.28
C ILE A 299 -7.30 12.71 -2.38
N ALA A 300 -7.90 11.54 -2.14
CA ALA A 300 -8.09 10.54 -3.17
C ALA A 300 -9.26 10.96 -4.07
N LEU A 301 -8.95 11.27 -5.33
CA LEU A 301 -9.93 11.67 -6.33
C LEU A 301 -10.78 10.47 -6.77
N ARG A 302 -12.04 10.75 -7.08
CA ARG A 302 -13.05 9.81 -7.56
C ARG A 302 -13.55 10.21 -8.96
N ASP A 303 -14.21 9.27 -9.62
CA ASP A 303 -14.88 9.57 -10.89
C ASP A 303 -15.95 10.66 -10.70
N GLY A 304 -15.95 11.63 -11.61
CA GLY A 304 -16.87 12.76 -11.58
C GLY A 304 -16.45 13.91 -10.67
N ASP A 305 -15.34 13.80 -9.92
CA ASP A 305 -14.88 14.86 -9.04
C ASP A 305 -14.66 16.17 -9.79
N ARG A 306 -15.16 17.26 -9.19
CA ARG A 306 -14.98 18.62 -9.68
C ARG A 306 -13.99 19.36 -8.78
N ILE A 307 -12.86 19.76 -9.37
CA ILE A 307 -11.77 20.45 -8.70
C ILE A 307 -11.83 21.94 -9.07
N GLU A 308 -11.93 22.82 -8.09
CA GLU A 308 -11.87 24.26 -8.25
C GLU A 308 -10.58 24.79 -7.58
N PRO A 309 -9.57 25.18 -8.35
CA PRO A 309 -8.28 25.64 -7.82
C PRO A 309 -8.34 27.00 -7.09
N LEU A 310 -9.47 27.71 -7.11
CA LEU A 310 -9.59 29.03 -6.51
C LEU A 310 -10.76 29.06 -5.53
N VAL A 311 -10.47 28.83 -4.24
CA VAL A 311 -11.49 28.78 -3.18
C VAL A 311 -12.18 30.14 -2.96
N LYS A 312 -11.51 31.25 -3.28
CA LYS A 312 -12.05 32.60 -3.05
C LYS A 312 -12.74 33.22 -4.26
N VAL A 313 -12.63 32.60 -5.44
CA VAL A 313 -13.15 33.15 -6.70
C VAL A 313 -13.96 32.06 -7.40
N ASP A 314 -15.24 32.00 -7.06
CA ASP A 314 -16.14 30.95 -7.56
C ASP A 314 -16.32 31.04 -9.07
N GLY A 315 -16.25 29.88 -9.74
CA GLY A 315 -16.53 29.74 -11.17
C GLY A 315 -15.47 30.29 -12.11
N ALA A 316 -14.36 30.83 -11.61
CA ALA A 316 -13.27 31.35 -12.45
C ALA A 316 -12.52 30.23 -13.20
N LEU A 317 -12.45 29.05 -12.60
CA LEU A 317 -11.76 27.90 -13.16
C LEU A 317 -12.22 26.62 -12.45
N ALA A 318 -12.56 25.60 -13.22
CA ALA A 318 -12.83 24.27 -12.70
C ALA A 318 -12.24 23.20 -13.60
N LEU A 319 -11.90 22.07 -12.99
CA LEU A 319 -11.51 20.85 -13.67
C LEU A 319 -12.51 19.76 -13.29
N THR A 320 -12.78 18.84 -14.21
CA THR A 320 -13.57 17.63 -13.93
C THR A 320 -12.72 16.40 -14.22
N VAL A 321 -12.86 15.40 -13.35
CA VAL A 321 -12.13 14.14 -13.42
C VAL A 321 -13.09 13.06 -13.92
N ARG A 322 -12.67 12.29 -14.92
CA ARG A 322 -13.43 11.14 -15.43
C ARG A 322 -12.56 9.91 -15.54
N PHE A 323 -13.06 8.78 -15.06
CA PHE A 323 -12.40 7.49 -15.13
C PHE A 323 -13.02 6.62 -16.21
N GLN A 324 -12.19 6.06 -17.09
CA GLN A 324 -12.57 4.97 -17.97
C GLN A 324 -12.11 3.66 -17.32
N VAL A 325 -13.07 2.80 -16.99
CA VAL A 325 -12.83 1.55 -16.26
C VAL A 325 -12.90 0.37 -17.22
N GLU A 326 -11.89 -0.50 -17.16
CA GLU A 326 -11.80 -1.75 -17.90
C GLU A 326 -11.46 -2.87 -16.92
N HIS A 327 -12.35 -3.87 -16.83
CA HIS A 327 -12.19 -5.04 -15.95
C HIS A 327 -11.86 -4.70 -14.47
N GLY A 328 -12.42 -3.62 -13.93
CA GLY A 328 -12.21 -3.16 -12.55
C GLY A 328 -10.98 -2.27 -12.36
N SER A 329 -10.15 -2.09 -13.38
CA SER A 329 -9.02 -1.16 -13.36
C SER A 329 -9.33 0.11 -14.14
N VAL A 330 -8.87 1.27 -13.66
CA VAL A 330 -8.97 2.52 -14.43
C VAL A 330 -7.87 2.54 -15.49
N ALA A 331 -8.25 2.35 -16.75
CA ALA A 331 -7.33 2.37 -17.89
C ALA A 331 -6.93 3.81 -18.27
N GLU A 332 -7.88 4.74 -18.16
CA GLU A 332 -7.68 6.16 -18.50
C GLU A 332 -8.33 7.09 -17.47
N VAL A 333 -7.62 8.15 -17.11
CA VAL A 333 -8.15 9.30 -16.36
C VAL A 333 -8.15 10.50 -17.29
N THR A 334 -9.33 11.02 -17.60
CA THR A 334 -9.49 12.27 -18.33
C THR A 334 -9.68 13.42 -17.36
N ILE A 335 -8.79 14.42 -17.42
CA ILE A 335 -8.93 15.70 -16.73
C ILE A 335 -9.37 16.74 -17.75
N THR A 336 -10.60 17.23 -17.57
CA THR A 336 -11.21 18.23 -18.46
C THR A 336 -11.25 19.58 -17.78
N ARG A 337 -10.64 20.58 -18.40
CA ARG A 337 -10.80 21.97 -18.02
C ARG A 337 -12.20 22.45 -18.44
N VAL A 338 -12.94 22.95 -17.46
CA VAL A 338 -14.27 23.51 -17.67
C VAL A 338 -14.12 25.03 -17.85
N PRO A 339 -14.67 25.62 -18.93
CA PRO A 339 -14.67 27.06 -19.12
C PRO A 339 -15.31 27.80 -17.94
N SER A 340 -14.90 29.05 -17.71
CA SER A 340 -15.56 29.89 -16.71
C SER A 340 -17.03 30.09 -17.10
N LEU A 341 -17.94 29.91 -16.14
CA LEU A 341 -19.36 30.16 -16.37
C LEU A 341 -19.54 31.65 -16.61
N LYS A 342 -20.12 32.05 -17.75
CA LYS A 342 -20.69 33.39 -17.91
C LYS A 342 -21.69 33.57 -16.76
N LYS A 343 -21.35 34.40 -15.78
CA LYS A 343 -22.37 34.92 -14.87
C LYS A 343 -23.31 35.72 -15.75
N GLY A 344 -24.49 35.16 -16.03
CA GLY A 344 -25.58 35.90 -16.66
C GLY A 344 -25.90 37.09 -15.79
N GLY A 345 -25.63 38.28 -16.32
CA GLY A 345 -26.00 39.58 -15.78
C GLY A 345 -26.26 40.49 -16.97
#